data_AF-A0A947KCG1-F1
#
_entry.id   AF-A0A947KCG1-F1
#
_cell.length_a   1.000
_cell.length_b   1.000
_cell.length_c   1.000
_cell.angle_alpha   90.00
_cell.angle_beta   90.00
_cell.angle_gamma   90.00
#
_symmetry.space_group_name_H-M   'P 1'
#
loop_
_entity.id
_entity.type
_entity.pdbx_description
1 polymer ?
#
loop_
_entity_poly.entity_id
_entity_poly.type
_entity_poly.pdbx_seq_one_letter_code
_entity_poly.pdbx_strand_id
1 'polypeptide(L)'
;MVDGEQVVDLELLIRVMDDFRIMQAEHITAMEGGLPDEIDLWCRQRETAFRAIKEQLNRVLPGLKSNESAGRLQDNLAQVMAGEDELCRLTIAHREELKKEIGRMRQGRNALQGYGPGRVVNRSR
;
A
#
# COMPACT_ATOMS: atom_id res chain seq x y z
N MET A 1 35.49 -7.36 20.68
CA MET A 1 34.24 -6.80 21.28
C MET A 1 33.38 -6.18 20.18
N VAL A 2 32.97 -6.96 19.17
CA VAL A 2 32.18 -6.48 18.00
C VAL A 2 30.78 -7.10 17.97
N ASP A 3 30.56 -8.18 18.73
CA ASP A 3 29.30 -8.93 18.71
C ASP A 3 28.12 -8.17 19.36
N GLY A 4 28.38 -7.24 20.29
CA GLY A 4 27.31 -6.49 20.96
C GLY A 4 26.67 -5.41 20.08
N GLU A 5 27.44 -4.75 19.22
CA GLU A 5 26.95 -3.67 18.34
C GLU A 5 26.08 -4.24 17.20
N GLN A 6 26.49 -5.38 16.64
CA GLN A 6 25.72 -6.08 15.59
C GLN A 6 24.37 -6.62 16.07
N VAL A 7 24.30 -7.11 17.32
CA VAL A 7 23.04 -7.58 17.90
C VAL A 7 22.06 -6.41 18.09
N VAL A 8 22.56 -5.23 18.46
CA VAL A 8 21.74 -4.01 18.61
C VAL A 8 21.21 -3.54 17.25
N ASP A 9 22.03 -3.56 16.20
CA ASP A 9 21.61 -3.14 14.86
C ASP A 9 20.56 -4.08 14.24
N LEU A 10 20.68 -5.40 14.46
CA LEU A 10 19.70 -6.38 13.98
C LEU A 10 18.35 -6.23 14.68
N GLU A 11 18.33 -6.07 16.00
CA GLU A 11 17.08 -5.88 16.75
C GLU A 11 16.42 -4.54 16.39
N LEU A 12 17.22 -3.50 16.13
CA LEU A 12 16.70 -2.24 15.59
C LEU A 12 16.06 -2.43 14.21
N LEU A 13 16.72 -3.17 13.31
CA LEU A 13 16.17 -3.47 11.98
C LEU A 13 14.84 -4.23 12.08
N ILE A 14 14.77 -5.25 12.94
CA ILE A 14 13.55 -6.04 13.17
C ILE A 14 12.44 -5.12 13.68
N ARG A 15 12.73 -4.25 14.65
CA ARG A 15 11.74 -3.30 15.16
C ARG A 15 11.21 -2.36 14.07
N VAL A 16 12.08 -1.81 13.24
CA VAL A 16 11.66 -0.92 12.13
C VAL A 16 10.81 -1.69 11.11
N MET A 17 11.10 -2.97 10.87
CA MET A 17 10.25 -3.82 10.03
C MET A 17 8.89 -4.10 10.66
N ASP A 18 8.83 -4.34 11.98
CA ASP A 18 7.57 -4.56 12.69
C ASP A 18 6.69 -3.30 12.71
N ASP A 19 7.28 -2.13 12.97
CA ASP A 19 6.57 -0.84 12.90
C ASP A 19 6.01 -0.61 11.48
N PHE A 20 6.77 -0.98 10.45
CA PHE A 20 6.30 -0.91 9.07
C PHE A 20 5.14 -1.88 8.79
N ARG A 21 5.19 -3.10 9.33
CA ARG A 21 4.11 -4.10 9.17
C ARG A 21 2.82 -3.67 9.86
N ILE A 22 2.92 -3.03 11.03
CA ILE A 22 1.75 -2.45 11.71
C ILE A 22 1.11 -1.38 10.81
N MET A 23 1.92 -0.48 10.27
CA MET A 23 1.46 0.54 9.32
C MET A 23 0.81 -0.09 8.07
N GLN A 24 1.38 -1.17 7.53
CA GLN A 24 0.77 -1.90 6.41
C GLN A 24 -0.61 -2.46 6.78
N ALA A 25 -0.74 -3.09 7.95
CA ALA A 25 -2.00 -3.67 8.41
C ALA A 25 -3.10 -2.61 8.60
N GLU A 26 -2.75 -1.43 9.12
CA GLU A 26 -3.66 -0.28 9.24
C GLU A 26 -4.17 0.18 7.87
N HIS A 27 -3.26 0.35 6.90
CA HIS A 27 -3.61 0.73 5.54
C HIS A 27 -4.45 -0.34 4.83
N ILE A 28 -4.14 -1.62 5.01
CA ILE A 28 -4.92 -2.74 4.45
C ILE A 28 -6.35 -2.69 5.00
N THR A 29 -6.50 -2.57 6.32
CA THR A 29 -7.81 -2.49 6.98
C THR A 29 -8.63 -1.31 6.45
N ALA A 30 -8.00 -0.16 6.26
CA ALA A 30 -8.67 1.02 5.72
C ALA A 30 -9.08 0.86 4.24
N MET A 31 -8.24 0.21 3.43
CA MET A 31 -8.55 -0.13 2.03
C MET A 31 -9.73 -1.10 1.93
N GLU A 32 -9.77 -2.14 2.77
CA GLU A 32 -10.88 -3.10 2.84
C GLU A 32 -12.18 -2.44 3.35
N GLY A 33 -12.07 -1.47 4.24
CA GLY A 33 -13.19 -0.66 4.74
C GLY A 33 -13.74 0.36 3.72
N GLY A 34 -13.13 0.50 2.55
CA GLY A 34 -13.58 1.42 1.50
C GLY A 34 -13.34 2.89 1.82
N LEU A 35 -12.38 3.21 2.71
CA LEU A 35 -12.02 4.59 3.09
C LEU A 35 -10.60 4.99 2.62
N PRO A 36 -10.28 4.99 1.32
CA PRO A 36 -8.92 5.23 0.85
C PRO A 36 -8.64 6.72 0.54
N ASP A 37 -9.26 7.64 1.27
CA ASP A 37 -9.15 9.09 1.01
C ASP A 37 -7.72 9.62 1.16
N GLU A 38 -6.84 8.84 1.82
CA GLU A 38 -5.48 9.21 2.16
C GLU A 38 -4.40 8.35 1.45
N ILE A 39 -4.73 7.64 0.37
CA ILE A 39 -3.74 6.78 -0.35
C ILE A 39 -2.42 7.51 -0.62
N ASP A 40 -2.47 8.77 -1.05
CA ASP A 40 -1.26 9.55 -1.36
C ASP A 40 -0.39 9.82 -0.12
N LEU A 41 -1.03 10.07 1.03
CA LEU A 41 -0.33 10.24 2.31
C LEU A 41 0.31 8.92 2.74
N TRP A 42 -0.46 7.83 2.66
CA TRP A 42 0.02 6.49 3.02
C TRP A 42 1.19 6.05 2.15
N CYS A 43 1.16 6.34 0.84
CA CYS A 43 2.28 6.07 -0.07
C CYS A 43 3.57 6.78 0.38
N ARG A 44 3.49 8.06 0.79
CA ARG A 44 4.66 8.81 1.28
C ARG A 44 5.17 8.31 2.62
N GLN A 45 4.26 7.96 3.54
CA GLN A 45 4.61 7.37 4.83
C GLN A 45 5.32 6.03 4.63
N ARG A 46 4.77 5.16 3.77
CA ARG A 46 5.38 3.87 3.47
C ARG A 46 6.73 4.01 2.77
N GLU A 47 6.86 4.93 1.82
CA GLU A 47 8.16 5.20 1.16
C GLU A 47 9.22 5.65 2.18
N THR A 48 8.84 6.50 3.13
CA THR A 48 9.74 6.98 4.19
C THR A 48 10.20 5.84 5.09
N ALA A 49 9.27 4.99 5.53
CA ALA A 49 9.58 3.83 6.36
C ALA A 49 10.42 2.78 5.60
N PHE A 50 10.13 2.54 4.31
CA PHE A 50 10.93 1.65 3.48
C PHE A 50 12.37 2.12 3.31
N ARG A 51 12.59 3.45 3.17
CA ARG A 51 13.95 4.02 3.15
C ARG A 51 14.67 3.77 4.47
N ALA A 52 13.99 3.91 5.61
CA ALA A 52 14.58 3.60 6.93
C ALA A 52 14.96 2.11 7.06
N ILE A 53 14.10 1.18 6.61
CA ILE A 53 14.43 -0.25 6.57
C ILE A 53 15.68 -0.49 5.72
N LYS A 54 15.75 0.11 4.52
CA LYS A 54 16.90 -0.03 3.61
C LYS A 54 18.19 0.47 4.25
N GLU A 55 18.15 1.63 4.92
CA GLU A 55 19.31 2.18 5.62
C GLU A 55 19.81 1.26 6.72
N GLN A 56 18.90 0.71 7.54
CA GLN A 56 19.27 -0.22 8.61
C GLN A 56 19.75 -1.56 8.06
N LEU A 57 19.14 -2.07 7.00
CA LEU A 57 19.56 -3.29 6.32
C LEU A 57 21.02 -3.18 5.84
N ASN A 58 21.40 -2.03 5.26
CA ASN A 58 22.78 -1.78 4.82
C ASN A 58 23.80 -1.76 5.97
N ARG A 59 23.38 -1.44 7.21
CA ARG A 59 24.24 -1.49 8.40
C ARG A 59 24.41 -2.91 8.93
N VAL A 60 23.34 -3.71 8.87
CA VAL A 60 23.32 -5.08 9.38
C VAL A 60 24.01 -6.07 8.43
N LEU A 61 23.84 -5.92 7.11
CA LEU A 61 24.33 -6.88 6.11
C LEU A 61 25.83 -7.22 6.22
N PRO A 62 26.76 -6.25 6.40
CA PRO A 62 28.19 -6.55 6.53
C PRO A 62 28.55 -7.40 7.76
N GLY A 63 27.68 -7.40 8.77
CA GLY A 63 27.87 -8.11 10.03
C GLY A 63 27.14 -9.44 10.14
N LEU A 64 26.28 -9.77 9.18
CA LEU A 64 25.39 -10.92 9.26
C LEU A 64 26.15 -12.24 9.04
N LYS A 65 26.64 -12.85 10.13
CA LYS A 65 27.45 -14.09 10.08
C LYS A 65 26.71 -15.34 10.54
N SER A 66 25.59 -15.18 11.25
CA SER A 66 24.81 -16.29 11.79
C SER A 66 23.69 -16.69 10.84
N ASN A 67 23.59 -18.00 10.55
CA ASN A 67 22.47 -18.56 9.78
C ASN A 67 21.12 -18.34 10.47
N GLU A 68 21.09 -18.30 11.81
CA GLU A 68 19.86 -18.04 12.57
C GLU A 68 19.40 -16.58 12.41
N SER A 69 20.34 -15.63 12.51
CA SER A 69 20.07 -14.22 12.29
C SER A 69 19.65 -13.94 10.84
N ALA A 70 20.27 -14.62 9.88
CA ALA A 70 19.89 -14.53 8.48
C ALA A 70 18.49 -15.10 8.21
N GLY A 71 18.14 -16.24 8.84
CA GLY A 71 16.80 -16.81 8.77
C GLY A 71 15.74 -15.86 9.34
N ARG A 72 15.94 -15.34 10.56
CA ARG A 72 15.03 -14.34 11.16
C ARG A 72 14.85 -13.12 10.26
N LEU A 73 15.94 -12.59 9.68
CA LEU A 73 15.87 -11.44 8.79
C LEU A 73 15.08 -11.74 7.51
N GLN A 74 15.32 -12.92 6.91
CA GLN A 74 14.61 -13.37 5.72
C GLN A 74 13.11 -13.51 5.98
N ASP A 75 12.72 -14.10 7.10
CA ASP A 75 11.30 -14.26 7.47
C ASP A 75 10.61 -12.90 7.65
N ASN A 76 11.28 -11.94 8.30
CA ASN A 76 10.75 -10.60 8.48
C ASN A 76 10.60 -9.85 7.15
N LEU A 77 11.61 -9.93 6.27
CA LEU A 77 11.53 -9.36 4.93
C LEU A 77 10.40 -9.96 4.10
N ALA A 78 10.21 -11.28 4.17
CA ALA A 78 9.12 -11.96 3.47
C ALA A 78 7.75 -11.45 3.93
N GLN A 79 7.58 -11.21 5.23
CA GLN A 79 6.33 -10.66 5.79
C GLN A 79 6.10 -9.21 5.37
N VAL A 80 7.15 -8.38 5.36
CA VAL A 80 7.08 -7.01 4.84
C VAL A 80 6.68 -6.99 3.36
N MET A 81 7.27 -7.87 2.54
CA MET A 81 6.95 -7.98 1.12
C MET A 81 5.50 -8.43 0.90
N ALA A 82 5.03 -9.43 1.65
CA ALA A 82 3.65 -9.89 1.56
C ALA A 82 2.63 -8.78 1.87
N GLY A 83 2.93 -7.90 2.84
CA GLY A 83 2.09 -6.74 3.14
C GLY A 83 2.04 -5.71 2.01
N GLU A 84 3.16 -5.43 1.34
CA GLU A 84 3.19 -4.53 0.18
C GLU A 84 2.47 -5.12 -1.03
N ASP A 85 2.64 -6.42 -1.29
CA ASP A 85 1.95 -7.12 -2.38
C ASP A 85 0.43 -7.04 -2.21
N GLU A 86 -0.05 -7.21 -0.98
CA GLU A 86 -1.47 -7.11 -0.65
C GLU A 86 -2.00 -5.68 -0.83
N LEU A 87 -1.27 -4.67 -0.34
CA LEU A 87 -1.63 -3.26 -0.56
C LEU A 87 -1.68 -2.90 -2.04
N CYS A 88 -0.74 -3.42 -2.84
CA CYS A 88 -0.72 -3.22 -4.29
C CYS A 88 -1.97 -3.83 -4.93
N ARG A 89 -2.31 -5.08 -4.57
CA ARG A 89 -3.51 -5.79 -5.05
C ARG A 89 -4.79 -5.00 -4.73
N LEU A 90 -4.94 -4.54 -3.49
CA LEU A 90 -6.11 -3.76 -3.05
C LEU A 90 -6.20 -2.41 -3.76
N THR A 91 -5.07 -1.73 -3.96
CA THR A 91 -5.01 -0.44 -4.66
C THR A 91 -5.43 -0.57 -6.12
N ILE A 92 -4.98 -1.64 -6.80
CA ILE A 92 -5.39 -1.94 -8.18
C ILE A 92 -6.90 -2.22 -8.22
N ALA A 93 -7.41 -3.06 -7.33
CA ALA A 93 -8.84 -3.39 -7.29
C ALA A 93 -9.70 -2.15 -7.04
N HIS A 94 -9.31 -1.29 -6.09
CA HIS A 94 -10.00 -0.03 -5.82
C HIS A 94 -10.03 0.90 -7.05
N ARG A 95 -8.89 1.03 -7.75
CA ARG A 95 -8.80 1.81 -8.98
C ARG A 95 -9.73 1.29 -10.08
N GLU A 96 -9.87 -0.03 -10.20
CA GLU A 96 -10.80 -0.63 -11.16
C GLU A 96 -12.26 -0.36 -10.80
N GLU A 97 -12.61 -0.41 -9.52
CA GLU A 97 -13.97 -0.11 -9.07
C GLU A 97 -14.35 1.37 -9.31
N LEU A 98 -13.44 2.30 -9.00
CA LEU A 98 -13.64 3.73 -9.32
C LEU A 98 -13.84 3.96 -10.82
N LYS A 99 -13.10 3.26 -11.68
CA LYS A 99 -13.30 3.36 -13.15
C LYS A 99 -14.69 2.89 -13.55
N LYS A 100 -15.20 1.79 -12.97
CA LYS A 100 -16.56 1.29 -13.23
C LYS A 100 -17.61 2.29 -12.75
N GLU A 101 -17.42 2.86 -11.56
CA GLU A 101 -18.32 3.86 -11.00
C GLU A 101 -18.37 5.13 -11.85
N ILE A 102 -17.22 5.69 -12.25
CA ILE A 102 -17.17 6.81 -13.20
C ILE A 102 -17.87 6.46 -14.52
N GLY A 103 -17.70 5.23 -15.01
CA GLY A 103 -18.42 4.72 -16.19
C GLY A 103 -19.93 4.77 -16.01
N ARG A 104 -20.45 4.28 -14.88
CA ARG A 104 -21.87 4.31 -14.51
C ARG A 104 -22.38 5.75 -14.39
N MET A 105 -21.63 6.64 -13.74
CA MET A 105 -21.99 8.06 -13.62
C MET A 105 -22.08 8.76 -14.98
N ARG A 106 -21.13 8.48 -15.90
CA ARG A 106 -21.17 9.02 -17.27
C ARG A 106 -22.40 8.53 -18.03
N GLN A 107 -22.75 7.24 -17.92
CA GLN A 107 -23.96 6.69 -18.54
C GLN A 107 -25.22 7.32 -17.95
N GLY A 108 -25.32 7.44 -16.62
CA GLY A 108 -26.43 8.12 -15.95
C GLY A 108 -26.56 9.58 -16.38
N ARG A 109 -25.45 10.32 -16.45
CA ARG A 109 -25.42 11.70 -16.96
C ARG A 109 -25.93 11.78 -18.40
N ASN A 110 -25.48 10.90 -19.29
CA ASN A 110 -25.92 10.88 -20.69
C ASN A 110 -27.42 10.56 -20.81
N ALA A 111 -27.93 9.62 -19.99
CA ALA A 111 -29.35 9.33 -19.93
C ALA A 111 -30.15 10.56 -19.51
N LEU A 112 -29.73 11.26 -18.44
CA LEU A 112 -30.38 12.49 -17.96
C LEU A 112 -30.31 13.65 -18.97
N GLN A 113 -29.22 13.81 -19.71
CA GLN A 113 -29.14 14.79 -20.80
C GLN A 113 -30.11 14.50 -21.95
N GLY A 114 -30.44 13.23 -22.20
CA GLY A 114 -31.49 12.83 -23.14
C GLY A 114 -32.90 13.27 -22.73
N TYR A 115 -33.12 13.53 -21.43
CA TYR A 115 -34.39 13.99 -20.85
C TYR A 115 -34.39 15.50 -20.49
N GLY A 116 -33.36 16.25 -20.86
CA GLY A 116 -33.28 17.69 -20.60
C GLY A 116 -34.42 18.48 -21.27
N PRO A 117 -34.96 19.53 -20.63
CA PRO A 117 -36.06 20.34 -21.15
C PRO A 117 -35.58 21.14 -22.37
N GLY A 118 -35.76 20.59 -23.56
CA GLY A 118 -35.29 21.22 -24.81
C GLY A 118 -35.41 20.35 -26.06
N ARG A 119 -35.65 19.03 -25.95
CA ARG A 119 -36.04 18.24 -27.13
C ARG A 119 -37.52 18.43 -27.43
N VAL A 120 -37.81 19.41 -28.29
CA VAL A 120 -39.02 19.42 -29.10
C VAL A 120 -38.99 18.15 -29.93
N VAL A 121 -39.75 17.14 -29.52
CA VAL A 121 -39.99 15.95 -30.33
C VAL A 121 -40.85 16.41 -31.50
N ASN A 122 -40.21 16.80 -32.60
CA ASN A 122 -40.91 17.04 -33.86
C ASN A 122 -41.43 15.68 -34.35
N ARG A 123 -42.67 15.35 -33.98
CA ARG A 123 -43.44 14.28 -34.62
C ARG A 123 -43.97 14.84 -35.93
N SER A 124 -43.20 14.69 -37.00
CA SER A 124 -43.71 14.92 -38.36
C SER A 124 -44.83 13.92 -38.63
N ARG A 125 -46.03 14.47 -38.91
CA ARG A 125 -47.14 13.79 -39.57
C ARG A 125 -46.83 13.61 -41.05
#